data_AF-A0A0K2V115-F1
#
_entry.id   AF-A0A0K2V115-F1
#
_cell.length_a   1.000
_cell.length_b   1.000
_cell.length_c   1.000
_cell.angle_alpha   90.00
_cell.angle_beta   90.00
_cell.angle_gamma   90.00
#
_symmetry.space_group_name_H-M   'P 1'
#
loop_
_entity.id
_entity.type
_entity.pdbx_description
1 polymer ?
#
loop_
_entity_poly.entity_id
_entity_poly.type
_entity_poly.pdbx_seq_one_letter_code
_entity_poly.pdbx_strand_id
1 'polypeptide(L)'
;MRNKGGEDNLNMVIGAYSCRRMTVCWPLAIFHNIIDVSSYNVFVIWREINLTWMFHKSHKRRVVLEQLGKTLGAPLIERKKNIPRTEGSAQIVKGFQSAELPDRPGDQDSTSTFKASKRKRCQFCPKEKDNK
;
A
#
# COMPACT_ATOMS: atom_id res chain seq x y z
N MET A 1 15.71 24.27 32.32
CA MET A 1 15.55 24.24 30.84
C MET A 1 15.08 22.84 30.43
N ARG A 2 13.85 22.70 29.92
CA ARG A 2 13.19 21.39 29.71
C ARG A 2 12.73 21.19 28.26
N ASN A 3 13.54 21.57 27.27
CA ASN A 3 13.17 21.44 25.84
C ASN A 3 14.13 20.58 25.01
N LYS A 4 15.16 19.97 25.61
CA LYS A 4 16.16 19.20 24.85
C LYS A 4 15.67 17.82 24.40
N GLY A 5 14.66 17.25 25.07
CA GLY A 5 14.18 15.89 24.80
C GLY A 5 13.04 15.78 23.78
N GLY A 6 12.48 16.87 23.26
CA GLY A 6 11.34 16.80 22.35
C GLY A 6 11.70 16.15 21.01
N GLU A 7 12.85 16.53 20.45
CA GLU A 7 13.37 16.01 19.18
C GLU A 7 13.81 14.55 19.30
N ASP A 8 14.52 14.19 20.37
CA ASP A 8 14.98 12.82 20.62
C ASP A 8 13.82 11.85 20.81
N ASN A 9 12.78 12.26 21.54
CA ASN A 9 11.57 11.44 21.71
C ASN A 9 10.81 11.27 20.39
N LEU A 10 10.75 12.31 19.55
CA LEU A 10 10.14 12.20 18.24
C LEU A 10 10.91 11.22 17.35
N ASN A 11 12.24 11.31 17.30
CA ASN A 11 13.06 10.39 16.51
C ASN A 11 12.90 8.94 16.98
N MET A 12 12.86 8.71 18.30
CA MET A 12 12.59 7.40 18.89
C MET A 12 11.21 6.87 18.47
N VAL A 13 10.17 7.69 18.59
CA VAL A 13 8.80 7.30 18.25
C VAL A 13 8.70 7.05 16.74
N ILE A 14 9.30 7.89 15.89
CA ILE A 14 9.34 7.70 14.44
C ILE A 14 9.94 6.33 14.07
N GLY A 15 11.01 5.91 14.75
CA GLY A 15 11.69 4.64 14.50
C GLY A 15 10.78 3.41 14.49
N ALA A 16 9.73 3.38 15.33
CA ALA A 16 8.81 2.24 15.43
C ALA A 16 7.93 2.00 14.19
N TYR A 17 7.71 3.03 13.35
CA TYR A 17 6.88 2.95 12.14
C TYR A 17 7.54 3.67 10.96
N SER A 18 8.86 3.65 10.91
CA SER A 18 9.62 4.32 9.85
C SER A 18 9.49 3.59 8.51
N CYS A 19 9.28 4.36 7.45
CA CYS A 19 9.30 3.91 6.06
C CYS A 19 10.72 3.93 5.45
N ARG A 20 11.74 4.26 6.24
CA ARG A 20 13.13 4.32 5.79
C ARG A 20 13.59 2.95 5.29
N ARG A 21 14.22 2.96 4.11
CA ARG A 21 14.94 1.82 3.55
C ARG A 21 16.41 2.18 3.40
N MET A 22 17.26 1.16 3.48
CA MET A 22 18.68 1.30 3.11
C MET A 22 18.75 1.85 1.67
N THR A 23 19.39 3.00 1.52
CA THR A 23 19.56 3.66 0.22
C THR A 23 20.87 4.43 0.20
N VAL A 24 21.53 4.43 -0.96
CA VAL A 24 22.73 5.24 -1.23
C VAL A 24 22.37 6.63 -1.77
N CYS A 25 21.08 6.88 -2.05
CA CYS A 25 20.59 8.10 -2.66
C CYS A 25 20.09 9.07 -1.58
N TRP A 26 20.90 10.10 -1.26
CA TRP A 26 20.55 11.13 -0.28
C TRP A 26 19.16 11.78 -0.46
N PRO A 27 18.72 12.13 -1.68
CA PRO A 27 17.38 12.72 -1.86
C PRO A 27 16.25 11.78 -1.43
N LEU A 28 16.41 10.47 -1.67
CA LEU A 28 15.43 9.47 -1.26
C LEU A 28 15.42 9.27 0.26
N ALA A 29 16.59 9.36 0.92
CA ALA A 29 16.66 9.35 2.37
C ALA A 29 15.90 10.54 3.01
N ILE A 30 16.05 11.73 2.42
CA ILE A 30 15.29 12.92 2.84
C ILE A 30 13.78 12.70 2.63
N PHE A 31 13.37 12.16 1.49
CA PHE A 31 11.98 11.86 1.21
C PHE A 31 11.35 10.91 2.25
N HIS A 32 12.06 9.85 2.63
CA HIS A 32 11.58 8.96 3.70
C HIS A 32 11.40 9.69 5.03
N ASN A 33 12.31 10.60 5.39
CA ASN A 33 12.17 11.42 6.60
C ASN A 33 10.95 12.33 6.53
N ILE A 34 10.70 12.96 5.37
CA ILE A 34 9.52 13.82 5.18
C ILE A 34 8.23 13.02 5.40
N ILE A 35 8.13 11.81 4.82
CA ILE A 35 6.97 10.93 5.02
C ILE A 35 6.79 10.57 6.49
N ASP A 36 7.87 10.15 7.15
CA ASP A 36 7.83 9.69 8.54
C ASP A 36 7.35 10.79 9.50
N VAL A 37 7.89 12.00 9.36
CA VAL A 37 7.52 13.17 10.18
C VAL A 37 6.09 13.61 9.85
N SER A 38 5.74 13.72 8.58
CA SER A 38 4.40 14.15 8.15
C SER A 38 3.31 13.20 8.64
N SER A 39 3.56 11.89 8.53
CA SER A 39 2.60 10.87 8.99
C SER A 39 2.41 10.89 10.51
N TYR A 40 3.48 11.18 11.27
CA TYR A 40 3.37 11.39 12.71
C TYR A 40 2.57 12.65 13.05
N ASN A 41 2.79 13.75 12.34
CA ASN A 41 2.04 14.99 12.55
C ASN A 41 0.54 14.80 12.27
N VAL A 42 0.18 14.08 11.20
CA VAL A 42 -1.20 13.70 10.92
C VAL A 42 -1.79 12.90 12.09
N PHE A 43 -1.05 11.95 12.65
CA PHE A 43 -1.50 11.17 13.81
C PHE A 43 -1.75 12.05 15.05
N VAL A 44 -0.85 13.01 15.33
CA VAL A 44 -1.02 13.94 16.47
C VAL A 44 -2.27 14.79 16.27
N ILE A 45 -2.41 15.44 15.10
CA ILE A 45 -3.59 16.27 14.80
C ILE A 45 -4.87 15.45 14.88
N TRP A 46 -4.89 14.24 14.31
CA TRP A 46 -6.05 13.36 14.32
C TRP A 46 -6.47 12.97 15.74
N ARG A 47 -5.49 12.69 16.62
CA ARG A 47 -5.72 12.37 18.03
C ARG A 47 -6.31 13.54 18.80
N GLU A 48 -5.79 14.75 18.58
CA GLU A 48 -6.26 15.95 19.29
C GLU A 48 -7.69 16.33 18.87
N ILE A 49 -8.04 16.14 17.60
CA ILE A 49 -9.41 16.39 17.11
C ILE A 49 -10.38 15.29 17.59
N ASN A 50 -9.94 14.04 17.62
CA ASN A 50 -10.80 12.88 17.91
C ASN A 50 -10.44 12.22 19.25
N LEU A 51 -10.65 12.94 20.35
CA LEU A 51 -10.26 12.50 21.70
C LEU A 51 -10.92 11.18 22.14
N THR A 52 -12.16 10.91 21.71
CA THR A 52 -12.91 9.68 22.04
C THR A 52 -12.55 8.49 21.14
N TRP A 53 -11.82 8.73 20.04
CA TRP A 53 -11.53 7.70 19.07
C TRP A 53 -10.51 6.68 19.59
N MET A 54 -10.89 5.40 19.52
CA MET A 54 -10.07 4.26 19.93
C MET A 54 -9.59 4.32 21.40
N PHE A 55 -10.42 4.78 22.35
CA PHE A 55 -10.03 4.96 23.77
C PHE A 55 -9.34 3.74 24.41
N HIS A 56 -9.69 2.51 23.98
CA HIS A 56 -9.17 1.25 24.53
C HIS A 56 -8.17 0.49 23.64
N LYS A 57 -7.70 1.07 22.52
CA LYS A 57 -6.80 0.38 21.58
C LYS A 57 -5.40 1.03 21.65
N SER A 58 -4.38 0.20 21.81
CA SER A 58 -2.97 0.64 21.88
C SER A 58 -2.35 0.94 20.50
N HIS A 59 -2.91 0.40 19.41
CA HIS A 59 -2.34 0.47 18.07
C HIS A 59 -2.89 1.63 17.21
N LYS A 60 -3.27 2.75 17.83
CA LYS A 60 -3.92 3.89 17.15
C LYS A 60 -3.09 4.42 15.97
N ARG A 61 -1.78 4.56 16.17
CA ARG A 61 -0.86 5.05 15.12
C ARG A 61 -0.82 4.13 13.91
N ARG A 62 -0.80 2.80 14.12
CA ARG A 62 -0.85 1.83 13.03
C ARG A 62 -2.11 1.96 12.19
N VAL A 63 -3.27 2.17 12.84
CA VAL A 63 -4.55 2.34 12.12
C VAL A 63 -4.54 3.61 11.28
N VAL A 64 -4.05 4.72 11.83
CA VAL A 64 -3.92 5.97 11.06
C VAL A 64 -3.01 5.77 9.84
N LEU A 65 -1.87 5.11 10.02
CA LEU A 65 -0.94 4.84 8.91
C LEU A 65 -1.52 3.89 7.86
N GLU A 66 -2.25 2.85 8.29
CA GLU A 66 -2.92 1.93 7.38
C GLU A 66 -3.99 2.65 6.55
N GLN A 67 -4.81 3.47 7.20
CA GLN A 67 -5.83 4.25 6.52
C GLN A 67 -5.20 5.27 5.56
N LEU A 68 -4.16 5.97 5.99
CA LEU A 68 -3.40 6.91 5.14
C LEU A 68 -2.86 6.20 3.90
N GLY A 69 -2.21 5.05 4.06
CA GLY A 69 -1.67 4.26 2.96
C GLY A 69 -2.74 3.79 1.99
N LYS A 70 -3.90 3.33 2.48
CA LYS A 70 -5.04 2.95 1.64
C LYS A 70 -5.59 4.14 0.87
N THR A 71 -5.82 5.27 1.53
CA THR A 71 -6.36 6.48 0.89
C THR A 71 -5.43 7.03 -0.19
N LEU A 72 -4.11 7.04 0.04
CA LEU A 72 -3.14 7.49 -0.95
C LEU A 72 -2.95 6.47 -2.10
N GLY A 73 -3.00 5.17 -1.79
CA GLY A 73 -2.72 4.10 -2.72
C GLY A 73 -3.91 3.69 -3.60
N ALA A 74 -5.14 3.71 -3.08
CA ALA A 74 -6.35 3.28 -3.77
C ALA A 74 -6.50 3.89 -5.18
N PRO A 75 -6.46 5.22 -5.38
CA PRO A 75 -6.66 5.80 -6.71
C PRO A 75 -5.55 5.41 -7.70
N LEU A 76 -4.34 5.12 -7.21
CA LEU A 76 -3.23 4.65 -8.06
C LEU A 76 -3.41 3.19 -8.46
N ILE A 77 -3.95 2.37 -7.56
CA ILE A 77 -4.23 0.95 -7.79
C ILE A 77 -5.41 0.79 -8.74
N GLU A 78 -6.48 1.56 -8.55
CA GLU A 78 -7.68 1.56 -9.39
C GLU A 78 -7.33 1.88 -10.86
N ARG A 79 -6.54 2.93 -11.09
CA ARG A 79 -6.09 3.36 -12.42
C ARG A 79 -5.17 2.35 -13.13
N LYS A 80 -4.75 1.29 -12.45
CA LYS A 80 -3.77 0.34 -12.99
C LYS A 80 -4.41 -0.58 -14.03
N LYS A 81 -4.18 -0.29 -15.31
CA LYS A 81 -4.68 -1.09 -16.45
C LYS A 81 -4.12 -2.51 -16.50
N ASN A 82 -2.87 -2.70 -16.07
CA ASN A 82 -2.17 -3.99 -16.15
C ASN A 82 -2.16 -4.69 -14.79
N ILE A 83 -2.83 -5.83 -14.72
CA ILE A 83 -2.83 -6.68 -13.53
C ILE A 83 -1.43 -7.30 -13.36
N PRO A 84 -0.83 -7.23 -12.15
CA PRO A 84 0.43 -7.89 -11.85
C PRO A 84 0.38 -9.40 -12.14
N ARG A 85 1.52 -9.98 -12.52
CA ARG A 85 1.63 -11.42 -12.79
C ARG A 85 1.55 -12.28 -11.51
N THR A 86 2.01 -11.74 -10.39
CA THR A 86 2.00 -12.44 -9.10
C THR A 86 0.58 -12.49 -8.55
N GLU A 87 0.13 -13.68 -8.16
CA GLU A 87 -1.24 -13.92 -7.75
C GLU A 87 -1.69 -13.01 -6.60
N GLY A 88 -0.89 -12.89 -5.52
CA GLY A 88 -1.23 -12.02 -4.39
C GLY A 88 -1.39 -10.55 -4.78
N SER A 89 -0.51 -10.02 -5.62
CA SER A 89 -0.63 -8.64 -6.11
C SER A 89 -1.79 -8.47 -7.10
N ALA A 90 -2.10 -9.50 -7.89
CA ALA A 90 -3.25 -9.51 -8.79
C ALA A 90 -4.56 -9.47 -8.03
N GLN A 91 -4.68 -10.25 -6.95
CA GLN A 91 -5.86 -10.26 -6.07
C GLN A 91 -6.08 -8.89 -5.44
N ILE A 92 -5.04 -8.22 -4.97
CA ILE A 92 -5.13 -6.86 -4.42
C ILE A 92 -5.70 -5.90 -5.47
N VAL A 93 -5.09 -5.82 -6.66
CA VAL A 93 -5.54 -4.88 -7.72
C VAL A 93 -6.98 -5.16 -8.13
N LYS A 94 -7.34 -6.44 -8.31
CA LYS A 94 -8.72 -6.84 -8.63
C LYS A 94 -9.69 -6.46 -7.52
N GLY A 95 -9.32 -6.63 -6.25
CA GLY A 95 -10.17 -6.26 -5.10
C GLY A 95 -10.49 -4.77 -5.08
N PHE A 96 -9.54 -3.90 -5.42
CA PHE A 96 -9.78 -2.46 -5.55
C PHE A 96 -10.66 -2.11 -6.76
N GLN A 97 -10.48 -2.78 -7.89
CA GLN A 97 -11.27 -2.53 -9.12
C GLN A 97 -12.69 -3.09 -9.06
N SER A 98 -12.92 -4.18 -8.31
CA SER A 98 -14.25 -4.79 -8.17
C SER A 98 -15.14 -4.10 -7.14
N ALA A 99 -14.58 -3.27 -6.25
CA ALA A 99 -15.34 -2.50 -5.26
C ALA A 99 -16.16 -1.35 -5.89
N GLU A 100 -15.96 -1.06 -7.18
CA GLU A 100 -16.50 0.11 -7.88
C GLU A 100 -17.55 -0.24 -8.95
N LEU A 101 -18.26 -1.38 -8.84
CA LEU A 101 -19.45 -1.61 -9.66
C LEU A 101 -20.70 -1.03 -8.96
N PRO A 102 -21.18 0.17 -9.33
CA PRO A 102 -22.55 0.53 -9.06
C PRO A 102 -23.47 -0.31 -9.93
N ASP A 103 -24.53 -0.78 -9.29
CA ASP A 103 -25.70 -1.47 -9.82
C ASP A 103 -26.08 -0.97 -11.23
N ARG A 104 -25.93 -1.82 -12.23
CA ARG A 104 -26.55 -1.67 -13.55
C ARG A 104 -27.46 -2.88 -13.77
N PRO A 105 -28.77 -2.68 -14.00
CA PRO A 105 -29.67 -3.79 -14.29
C PRO A 105 -29.55 -4.21 -15.77
N GLY A 106 -29.43 -5.52 -16.00
CA GLY A 106 -29.46 -6.20 -17.32
C GLY A 106 -28.12 -6.15 -18.09
N ASP A 107 -27.55 -7.21 -18.64
CA ASP A 107 -28.10 -8.49 -19.11
C ASP A 107 -27.17 -9.67 -18.79
N GLN A 108 -27.79 -10.83 -18.56
CA GLN A 108 -27.15 -12.14 -18.65
C GLN A 108 -26.77 -12.38 -20.11
N ASP A 109 -25.48 -12.58 -20.42
CA ASP A 109 -24.96 -13.81 -21.05
C ASP A 109 -23.45 -13.68 -21.31
N SER A 110 -22.77 -14.82 -21.41
CA SER A 110 -21.31 -15.04 -21.58
C SER A 110 -20.57 -15.39 -20.29
N THR A 111 -20.94 -16.53 -19.72
CA THR A 111 -19.99 -17.35 -18.94
C THR A 111 -18.85 -17.79 -19.86
N SER A 112 -17.81 -16.97 -20.03
CA SER A 112 -16.55 -17.45 -20.61
C SER A 112 -15.70 -18.04 -19.48
N THR A 113 -15.89 -19.33 -19.23
CA THR A 113 -14.97 -20.14 -18.44
C THR A 113 -13.59 -20.03 -19.07
N PHE A 114 -12.72 -19.17 -18.53
CA PHE A 114 -11.30 -19.13 -18.89
C PHE A 114 -10.66 -20.44 -18.43
N LYS A 115 -10.76 -21.48 -19.26
CA LYS A 115 -9.94 -22.69 -19.09
C LYS A 115 -8.49 -22.24 -19.04
N ALA A 116 -7.78 -22.61 -17.97
CA ALA A 116 -6.36 -22.32 -17.80
C ALA A 116 -5.60 -22.84 -19.04
N SER A 117 -5.20 -21.92 -19.92
CA SER A 117 -4.45 -22.29 -21.13
C SER A 117 -3.08 -22.77 -20.70
N LYS A 118 -2.70 -23.98 -21.16
CA LYS A 118 -1.36 -24.54 -20.92
C LYS A 118 -0.31 -23.53 -21.41
N ARG A 119 0.73 -23.33 -20.61
CA ARG A 119 1.81 -22.37 -20.92
C ARG A 119 2.39 -22.68 -22.29
N LYS A 120 2.34 -21.71 -23.20
CA LYS A 120 2.92 -21.83 -24.54
C LYS A 120 4.41 -21.49 -24.50
N ARG A 121 5.20 -22.18 -25.33
CA ARG A 121 6.63 -21.91 -25.52
C ARG A 121 6.84 -20.53 -26.16
N CYS A 122 7.84 -19.79 -25.69
CA CYS A 122 8.25 -18.54 -26.33
C CYS A 122 8.76 -18.83 -27.76
N GLN A 123 8.29 -18.09 -28.76
CA GLN A 123 8.66 -18.31 -30.17
C GLN A 123 10.13 -18.01 -30.47
N PHE A 124 10.79 -17.20 -29.63
CA PHE A 124 12.17 -16.74 -29.84
C PHE A 124 13.21 -17.53 -29.04
N CYS A 125 12.77 -18.33 -28.07
CA CYS A 125 13.72 -19.07 -27.21
C CYS A 125 14.09 -20.42 -27.84
N PRO A 126 15.38 -20.78 -27.92
CA PRO A 126 15.82 -22.09 -28.39
C PRO A 126 15.37 -23.21 -27.42
N LYS A 127 15.13 -24.42 -27.95
CA LYS A 127 14.62 -25.57 -27.18
C LYS A 127 15.62 -26.06 -26.12
N GLU A 128 16.91 -25.86 -26.33
CA GLU A 128 17.93 -26.36 -25.39
C GLU A 128 17.92 -25.67 -24.03
N LYS A 129 17.23 -24.52 -23.91
CA LYS A 129 17.08 -23.76 -22.65
C LYS A 129 15.80 -24.10 -21.90
N ASP A 130 15.05 -25.11 -22.34
CA ASP A 130 13.89 -25.61 -21.60
C ASP A 130 14.39 -26.34 -20.34
N ASN A 131 13.96 -25.89 -19.16
CA ASN A 131 14.24 -26.59 -17.90
C ASN A 131 13.51 -27.94 -17.93
N LYS A 132 14.25 -29.05 -17.85
CA LYS A 132 13.71 -30.39 -17.60
C LYS A 132 13.29 -30.56 -16.15
#